data_AF-A0A1Q3PML1-F1
#
_entry.id   AF-A0A1Q3PML1-F1
#
_cell.length_a   1.000
_cell.length_b   1.000
_cell.length_c   1.000
_cell.angle_alpha   90.00
_cell.angle_beta   90.00
_cell.angle_gamma   90.00
#
_symmetry.space_group_name_H-M   'P 1'
#
loop_
_entity.id
_entity.type
_entity.pdbx_description
1 polymer ?
#
loop_
_entity_poly.entity_id
_entity_poly.type
_entity_poly.pdbx_seq_one_letter_code
_entity_poly.pdbx_strand_id
1 'polypeptide(L)'
;MPLDATKSNVYKWMLIDKNNLKITPLEFLSMTSIDLTEERFFRQGYLSFDSDQAIYIRESSSIQNILRRKEINGLPESIVGFIQKKLL
;
A
#
# COMPACT_ATOMS: atom_id res chain seq x y z
N MET A 1 -14.85 -14.44 -5.10
CA MET A 1 -13.96 -13.70 -6.02
C MET A 1 -13.60 -14.64 -7.17
N PRO A 2 -13.51 -14.18 -8.43
CA PRO A 2 -13.14 -15.06 -9.53
C PRO A 2 -11.71 -15.56 -9.31
N LEU A 3 -11.50 -16.85 -9.54
CA LEU A 3 -10.33 -17.62 -9.10
C LEU A 3 -9.02 -17.23 -9.82
N ASP A 4 -9.10 -16.47 -10.92
CA ASP A 4 -7.98 -16.21 -11.85
C ASP A 4 -7.60 -14.74 -12.06
N ALA A 5 -8.16 -13.81 -11.28
CA ALA A 5 -7.66 -12.43 -11.32
C ALA A 5 -6.35 -12.36 -10.52
N THR A 6 -5.21 -12.10 -11.19
CA THR A 6 -3.96 -11.71 -10.51
C THR A 6 -4.28 -10.60 -9.51
N LYS A 7 -3.86 -10.70 -8.25
CA LYS A 7 -4.27 -9.73 -7.19
C LYS A 7 -3.98 -8.27 -7.56
N SER A 8 -3.04 -8.02 -8.47
CA SER A 8 -2.74 -6.71 -9.09
C SER A 8 -3.92 -6.13 -9.89
N ASN A 9 -4.77 -6.98 -10.47
CA ASN A 9 -6.00 -6.60 -11.17
C ASN A 9 -7.14 -6.27 -10.20
N VAL A 10 -7.03 -6.72 -8.94
CA VAL A 10 -8.04 -6.52 -7.90
C VAL A 10 -7.72 -5.30 -7.03
N TYR A 11 -6.44 -5.08 -6.72
CA TYR A 11 -6.00 -4.05 -5.78
C TYR A 11 -5.15 -2.98 -6.45
N LYS A 12 -5.57 -1.72 -6.31
CA LYS A 12 -4.75 -0.55 -6.64
C LYS A 12 -3.91 -0.16 -5.42
N TRP A 13 -2.59 -0.14 -5.57
CA TRP A 13 -1.67 0.24 -4.52
C TRP A 13 -1.21 1.69 -4.68
N MET A 14 -1.22 2.45 -3.59
CA MET A 14 -0.87 3.87 -3.59
C MET A 14 -0.13 4.22 -2.31
N LEU A 15 0.88 5.07 -2.45
CA LEU A 15 1.57 5.72 -1.34
C LEU A 15 1.14 7.18 -1.25
N ILE A 16 0.74 7.62 -0.06
CA ILE A 16 0.29 8.99 0.18
C ILE A 16 1.26 9.65 1.16
N ASP A 17 1.90 10.74 0.73
CA ASP A 17 2.67 11.60 1.61
C ASP A 17 1.69 12.45 2.45
N LYS A 18 1.78 12.34 3.77
CA LYS A 18 0.85 13.00 4.69
C LYS A 18 1.06 14.52 4.77
N ASN A 19 2.23 15.03 4.39
CA ASN A 19 2.57 16.44 4.52
C ASN A 19 2.01 17.28 3.37
N ASN A 20 1.99 16.71 2.16
CA ASN A 20 1.59 17.42 0.94
C ASN A 20 0.49 16.70 0.14
N LEU A 21 -0.03 15.57 0.65
CA LEU A 21 -1.04 14.72 0.00
C LEU A 21 -0.62 14.20 -1.39
N LYS A 22 0.69 14.19 -1.70
CA LYS A 22 1.20 13.63 -2.94
C LYS A 22 0.94 12.14 -2.98
N ILE A 23 0.23 11.70 -4.02
CA ILE A 23 -0.07 10.29 -4.25
C ILE A 23 0.85 9.73 -5.33
N THR A 24 1.61 8.70 -4.96
CA THR A 24 2.42 7.90 -5.87
C THR A 24 1.77 6.54 -6.06
N PRO A 25 1.30 6.19 -7.28
CA PRO A 25 0.89 4.82 -7.59
C PRO A 25 2.06 3.86 -7.37
N LEU A 26 1.78 2.72 -6.75
CA LEU A 26 2.76 1.65 -6.58
C LEU A 26 2.51 0.59 -7.65
N GLU A 27 3.51 0.37 -8.50
CA GLU A 27 3.47 -0.62 -9.56
C GLU A 27 3.84 -1.99 -8.98
N PHE A 28 2.85 -2.85 -8.84
CA PHE A 28 3.02 -4.19 -8.29
C PHE A 28 3.87 -5.05 -9.21
N LEU A 29 4.91 -5.67 -8.66
CA LEU A 29 5.79 -6.59 -9.37
C LEU A 29 5.51 -8.03 -8.95
N SER A 30 5.54 -8.30 -7.63
CA SER A 30 5.35 -9.64 -7.09
C SER A 30 4.92 -9.60 -5.63
N MET A 31 4.57 -10.77 -5.11
CA MET A 31 4.28 -10.97 -3.69
C MET A 31 4.76 -12.33 -3.23
N THR A 32 5.04 -12.43 -1.95
CA THR A 32 5.15 -13.70 -1.24
C THR A 32 4.43 -13.60 0.09
N SER A 33 4.19 -14.74 0.72
CA SER A 33 3.62 -14.85 2.06
C SER A 33 4.40 -15.91 2.79
N ILE A 34 4.92 -15.57 3.96
CA ILE A 34 5.66 -16.48 4.82
C ILE A 34 5.05 -16.35 6.21
N ASP A 35 4.55 -17.47 6.74
CA ASP A 35 3.81 -17.53 8.00
C ASP A 35 2.63 -16.54 8.04
N LEU A 36 2.67 -15.58 8.97
CA LEU A 36 1.64 -14.55 9.19
C LEU A 36 1.99 -13.22 8.51
N THR A 37 3.09 -13.18 7.76
CA THR A 37 3.61 -11.98 7.11
C THR A 37 3.40 -12.07 5.61
N GLU A 38 2.86 -10.99 5.05
CA GLU A 38 2.73 -10.79 3.62
C GLU A 38 3.76 -9.77 3.12
N GLU A 39 4.35 -10.08 1.98
CA GLU A 39 5.32 -9.21 1.32
C GLU A 39 4.81 -8.80 -0.05
N ARG A 40 5.09 -7.55 -0.41
CA ARG A 40 4.73 -6.95 -1.69
C ARG A 40 5.93 -6.20 -2.23
N PHE A 41 6.30 -6.53 -3.44
CA PHE A 41 7.37 -5.88 -4.17
C PHE A 41 6.75 -4.96 -5.21
N PHE A 42 7.18 -3.71 -5.17
CA PHE A 42 6.76 -2.67 -6.10
C PHE A 42 7.99 -2.10 -6.80
N ARG A 43 7.79 -1.50 -7.98
CA ARG A 43 8.86 -0.74 -8.64
C ARG A 43 9.40 0.38 -7.75
N GLN A 44 8.56 0.95 -6.87
CA GLN A 44 8.90 2.07 -5.99
C GLN A 44 9.42 1.64 -4.61
N GLY A 45 9.45 0.35 -4.30
CA GLY A 45 9.87 -0.13 -2.99
C GLY A 45 9.27 -1.46 -2.57
N TYR A 46 9.39 -1.76 -1.29
CA TYR A 46 8.98 -3.01 -0.67
C TYR A 46 8.10 -2.74 0.55
N LEU A 47 7.05 -3.54 0.69
CA LEU A 47 6.13 -3.53 1.82
C LEU A 47 6.06 -4.92 2.44
N SER A 48 6.38 -5.00 3.73
CA SER A 48 6.13 -6.18 4.57
C SER A 48 5.05 -5.85 5.59
N PHE A 49 4.05 -6.70 5.78
CA PHE A 49 2.96 -6.42 6.72
C PHE A 49 2.33 -7.67 7.30
N ASP A 50 1.74 -7.50 8.47
CA ASP A 50 0.92 -8.51 9.16
C ASP A 50 -0.48 -7.92 9.46
N SER A 51 -1.21 -8.54 10.39
CA SER A 51 -2.56 -8.12 10.76
C SER A 51 -2.63 -6.77 11.49
N ASP A 52 -1.52 -6.26 12.03
CA ASP A 52 -1.43 -5.06 12.89
C ASP A 52 -0.53 -3.96 12.29
N GLN A 53 0.64 -4.33 11.78
CA GLN A 53 1.69 -3.39 11.39
C GLN A 53 2.27 -3.68 10.01
N ALA A 54 2.97 -2.68 9.47
CA ALA A 54 3.71 -2.81 8.22
C ALA A 54 5.01 -2.01 8.24
N ILE A 55 5.97 -2.43 7.43
CA ILE A 55 7.21 -1.72 7.15
C ILE A 55 7.28 -1.45 5.66
N TYR A 56 7.42 -0.18 5.30
CA TYR A 56 7.64 0.25 3.92
C TYR A 56 9.04 0.84 3.73
N ILE A 57 9.75 0.31 2.74
CA ILE A 57 11.09 0.74 2.34
C ILE A 57 11.01 1.22 0.89
N ARG A 58 11.42 2.45 0.63
CA ARG A 58 11.48 2.99 -0.74
C ARG A 58 12.65 2.37 -1.50
N GLU A 59 12.50 2.17 -2.81
CA GLU A 59 13.60 1.68 -3.66
C GLU A 59 14.82 2.63 -3.58
N SER A 60 14.57 3.94 -3.57
CA SER A 60 15.61 4.96 -3.53
C SER A 60 16.22 5.23 -2.15
N SER A 61 15.84 4.49 -1.11
CA SER A 61 16.32 4.76 0.26
C SER A 61 16.20 3.55 1.19
N SER A 62 17.20 3.32 2.04
CA SER A 62 17.14 2.28 3.08
C SER A 62 16.33 2.67 4.33
N ILE A 63 15.58 3.77 4.28
CA ILE A 63 14.76 4.26 5.41
C ILE A 63 13.54 3.36 5.57
N GLN A 64 13.38 2.78 6.76
CA GLN A 64 12.20 2.02 7.13
C GLN A 64 11.10 2.94 7.65
N ASN A 65 9.95 2.92 6.99
CA ASN A 65 8.76 3.63 7.42
C ASN A 65 7.83 2.63 8.11
N ILE A 66 7.70 2.72 9.43
CA ILE A 66 6.77 1.88 10.20
C ILE A 66 5.36 2.45 10.05
N LEU A 67 4.45 1.59 9.65
CA LEU A 67 3.04 1.89 9.43
C LEU A 67 2.20 1.02 10.36
N ARG A 68 1.06 1.55 10.79
CA ARG A 68 0.03 0.77 11.48
C ARG A 68 -1.19 0.63 10.60
N ARG A 69 -1.81 -0.54 10.64
CA ARG A 69 -3.08 -0.76 9.99
C ARG A 69 -4.10 0.24 10.54
N LYS A 70 -4.87 0.83 9.63
CA LYS A 70 -6.00 1.69 9.95
C LYS A 70 -7.21 1.13 9.26
N GLU A 71 -8.29 0.94 10.02
CA GLU A 71 -9.61 0.69 9.46
C GLU A 71 -10.09 1.92 8.68
N ILE A 72 -10.98 1.72 7.72
CA ILE A 72 -11.48 2.78 6.81
C ILE A 72 -12.01 3.98 7.60
N ASN A 73 -12.70 3.72 8.72
CA ASN A 73 -13.26 4.76 9.59
C ASN A 73 -12.20 5.61 10.31
N GLY A 74 -10.93 5.20 10.26
CA GLY A 74 -9.79 5.91 10.86
C GLY A 74 -9.00 6.77 9.88
N LEU A 75 -9.42 6.87 8.62
CA LEU A 75 -8.78 7.73 7.62
C LEU A 75 -9.33 9.17 7.69
N PRO A 76 -8.47 10.20 7.67
CA PRO A 76 -8.91 11.58 7.54
C PRO A 76 -9.79 11.79 6.30
N GLU A 77 -10.87 12.57 6.43
CA GLU A 77 -11.80 12.87 5.31
C GLU A 77 -11.08 13.45 4.10
N SER A 78 -10.03 14.25 4.31
CA SER A 78 -9.20 14.82 3.25
C SER A 78 -8.56 13.74 2.38
N ILE A 79 -8.11 12.63 2.98
CA ILE A 79 -7.52 11.49 2.28
C ILE A 79 -8.62 10.72 1.54
N VAL A 80 -9.76 10.49 2.18
CA VAL A 80 -10.90 9.76 1.57
C VAL A 80 -11.42 10.49 0.34
N GLY A 81 -11.71 11.80 0.46
CA GLY A 81 -12.19 12.61 -0.65
C GLY A 81 -11.18 12.70 -1.80
N PHE A 82 -9.89 12.66 -1.50
CA PHE A 82 -8.85 12.68 -2.53
C PHE A 82 -8.73 11.32 -3.25
N ILE A 83 -8.82 10.20 -2.53
CA ILE A 83 -8.82 8.85 -3.12
C ILE A 83 -10.01 8.69 -4.08
N GLN A 84 -11.21 9.13 -3.67
CA GLN A 84 -12.41 9.05 -4.50
C GLN A 84 -12.24 9.81 -5.82
N LYS A 85 -11.71 11.03 -5.79
CA LYS A 85 -11.46 11.84 -7.00
C LYS A 85 -10.45 11.22 -7.97
N LYS A 86 -9.54 10.38 -7.49
CA LYS A 86 -8.48 9.76 -8.31
C LYS A 86 -8.88 8.39 -8.86
N LEU A 87 -9.95 7.80 -8.33
CA LEU A 87 -10.46 6.49 -8.72
C LEU A 87 -11.70 6.57 -9.63
N LEU A 88 -12.35 7.74 -9.74
CA LEU A 88 -13.46 8.06 -10.63
C LEU A 88 -12.97 8.81 -11.87
#